data_AF-A0A0K1W177-F1
#
_entry.id   AF-A0A0K1W177-F1
#
_cell.length_a   1.000
_cell.length_b   1.000
_cell.length_c   1.000
_cell.angle_alpha   90.00
_cell.angle_beta   90.00
_cell.angle_gamma   90.00
#
_symmetry.space_group_name_H-M   'P 1'
#
loop_
_entity.id
_entity.type
_entity.pdbx_description
1 polymer ?
#
loop_
_entity_poly.entity_id
_entity_poly.type
_entity_poly.pdbx_seq_one_letter_code
_entity_poly.pdbx_strand_id
1 'polypeptide(L)'
;MKKVNYAEEAKRFYEAVGGKENVSSYLHCVTRLRFNVIDKDKVDINKIKESPIAKGTNWTQNQLQIILGTGVVETVYGEVQKIYKKLENNDNLESTNKKESYEDFKLKAKANKEAIRNKGGKFAWIQLSMKALGDIFLPIIPAIVAAGLAMGVAATFQMIFKYNSSSLMGKIIEIITKTAFSSLSVLVCWSTVKKFGGSPVLGIIIGLMLISPLLPDKGAIATWNAQEEFRKSFEGDGWEKVWETTTGLSIIPETTPIKLGFIPITGYQGSVLPALIIGIGVAYLERWIKTWMPKSVNIIFTPFLTIVVSILVALIVLGPLLLQVEQGILIATTAILKLPFGIGTGIVAGILQAIVITGCHQILQGLEMQLVIQGNIPDATGHMTGSIFNAIWTASIISQGGAALAVALKSKSKQHRNLGISSVISTAFGITEPAIFGVNLPKIKPFIYALVGGFAGGLFAGIFSVTCKGMGVTVLPGLLLYTGNIKNLLLIIVVNLLSFGVAFALTFFFYWEAGKKVTQKNIDSFKIKFENFKNQLSTFKTQTSIANHELKIKKMETSLEKLKKKEEKLNNDKEKYDNYIKEVRELRAKEKAEAKKEKEDKLAHKKRISELKTDPLKWKEYKENLKKERKKNK
;
A
#
# COMPACT_ATOMS: atom_id res chain seq x y z
N MET A 1 -33.02 -8.47 -42.18
CA MET A 1 -31.57 -8.78 -42.06
C MET A 1 -31.40 -9.83 -40.97
N LYS A 2 -30.74 -10.98 -41.27
CA LYS A 2 -30.47 -12.01 -40.26
C LYS A 2 -29.67 -11.39 -39.10
N LYS A 3 -30.12 -11.59 -37.86
CA LYS A 3 -29.46 -11.11 -36.65
C LYS A 3 -28.14 -11.88 -36.52
N VAL A 4 -27.01 -11.21 -36.78
CA VAL A 4 -25.68 -11.86 -36.73
C VAL A 4 -25.34 -12.22 -35.29
N ASN A 5 -24.99 -13.49 -35.05
CA ASN A 5 -24.55 -13.96 -33.75
C ASN A 5 -23.03 -13.81 -33.60
N TYR A 6 -22.58 -12.74 -32.95
CA TYR A 6 -21.15 -12.46 -32.77
C TYR A 6 -20.39 -13.53 -31.98
N ALA A 7 -21.07 -14.30 -31.12
CA ALA A 7 -20.43 -15.38 -30.37
C ALA A 7 -20.09 -16.58 -31.26
N GLU A 8 -20.94 -16.90 -32.23
CA GLU A 8 -20.67 -17.94 -33.23
C GLU A 8 -19.56 -17.53 -34.17
N GLU A 9 -19.55 -16.27 -34.62
CA GLU A 9 -18.48 -15.76 -35.49
C GLU A 9 -17.13 -15.71 -34.77
N ALA A 10 -17.10 -15.30 -33.50
CA ALA A 10 -15.88 -15.36 -32.68
C ALA A 10 -15.37 -16.80 -32.52
N LYS A 11 -16.27 -17.78 -32.35
CA LYS A 11 -15.92 -19.21 -32.28
C LYS A 11 -15.38 -19.71 -33.63
N ARG A 12 -16.02 -19.34 -34.73
CA ARG A 12 -15.56 -19.64 -36.10
C ARG A 12 -14.14 -19.13 -36.32
N PHE A 13 -13.87 -17.86 -35.97
CA PHE A 13 -12.53 -17.29 -36.11
C PHE A 13 -11.50 -17.98 -35.21
N TYR A 14 -11.85 -18.29 -33.96
CA TYR A 14 -10.98 -19.01 -33.04
C TYR A 14 -10.59 -20.41 -33.55
N GLU A 15 -11.56 -21.17 -34.06
CA GLU A 15 -11.29 -22.49 -34.65
C GLU A 15 -10.47 -22.38 -35.93
N ALA A 16 -10.79 -21.40 -36.78
CA ALA A 16 -10.10 -21.19 -38.04
C ALA A 16 -8.63 -20.80 -37.87
N VAL A 17 -8.24 -20.18 -36.75
CA VAL A 17 -6.82 -19.87 -36.48
C VAL A 17 -6.06 -21.02 -35.80
N GLY A 18 -6.67 -22.20 -35.63
CA GLY A 18 -6.04 -23.37 -35.00
C GLY A 18 -6.14 -23.38 -33.47
N GLY A 19 -7.03 -22.58 -32.88
CA GLY A 19 -7.33 -22.59 -31.46
C GLY A 19 -6.20 -22.04 -30.55
N LYS A 20 -6.25 -22.40 -29.26
CA LYS A 20 -5.31 -21.91 -28.23
C LYS A 20 -3.87 -22.32 -28.50
N GLU A 21 -3.67 -23.53 -29.03
CA GLU A 21 -2.33 -24.07 -29.28
C GLU A 21 -1.58 -23.34 -30.40
N ASN A 22 -2.32 -22.68 -31.30
CA ASN A 22 -1.74 -21.99 -32.45
C ASN A 22 -1.72 -20.46 -32.33
N VAL A 23 -2.28 -19.88 -31.27
CA VAL A 23 -2.36 -18.42 -31.09
C VAL A 23 -1.48 -17.98 -29.92
N SER A 24 -0.44 -17.23 -30.23
CA SER A 24 0.47 -16.64 -29.23
C SER A 24 -0.14 -15.43 -28.53
N SER A 25 -0.89 -14.60 -29.26
CA SER A 25 -1.58 -13.43 -28.74
C SER A 25 -2.65 -12.95 -29.71
N TYR A 26 -3.65 -12.23 -29.20
CA TYR A 26 -4.72 -11.65 -30.00
C TYR A 26 -5.04 -10.24 -29.51
N LEU A 27 -5.29 -9.33 -30.44
CA LEU A 27 -5.55 -7.92 -30.19
C LEU A 27 -6.44 -7.36 -31.29
N HIS A 28 -6.96 -6.15 -31.09
CA HIS A 28 -7.75 -5.49 -32.13
C HIS A 28 -7.40 -4.02 -32.25
N CYS A 29 -7.70 -3.47 -33.42
CA CYS A 29 -7.72 -2.03 -33.66
C CYS A 29 -9.14 -1.60 -34.02
N VAL A 30 -9.29 -0.36 -34.50
CA VAL A 30 -10.59 0.24 -34.81
C VAL A 30 -11.41 -0.57 -35.84
N THR A 31 -10.75 -1.23 -36.80
CA THR A 31 -11.42 -1.96 -37.90
C THR A 31 -11.00 -3.42 -38.08
N ARG A 32 -10.00 -3.92 -37.35
CA ARG A 32 -9.44 -5.26 -37.56
C ARG A 32 -9.25 -6.03 -36.25
N LEU A 33 -9.60 -7.31 -36.29
CA LEU A 33 -9.23 -8.30 -35.28
C LEU A 33 -7.92 -8.97 -35.71
N ARG A 34 -6.96 -9.12 -34.81
CA ARG A 34 -5.61 -9.62 -35.13
C ARG A 34 -5.25 -10.82 -34.26
N PHE A 35 -4.76 -11.87 -34.89
CA PHE A 35 -4.22 -13.07 -34.25
C PHE A 35 -2.76 -13.23 -34.62
N ASN A 36 -1.87 -13.23 -33.64
CA ASN A 36 -0.48 -13.65 -33.81
C ASN A 36 -0.42 -15.17 -33.70
N VAL A 37 -0.24 -15.86 -34.81
CA VAL A 37 -0.21 -17.32 -34.86
C VAL A 37 1.21 -17.87 -34.79
N ILE A 38 1.35 -19.10 -34.28
CA ILE A 38 2.65 -19.79 -34.17
C ILE A 38 2.95 -20.48 -35.51
N ASP A 39 1.96 -21.15 -36.08
CA ASP A 39 2.03 -21.89 -37.33
C ASP A 39 0.93 -21.40 -38.29
N LYS A 40 1.33 -20.99 -39.50
CA LYS A 40 0.41 -20.47 -40.51
C LYS A 40 -0.38 -21.57 -41.20
N ASP A 41 0.18 -22.77 -41.29
CA ASP A 41 -0.43 -23.87 -42.05
C ASP A 41 -1.66 -24.45 -41.33
N LYS A 42 -1.77 -24.18 -40.03
CA LYS A 42 -2.94 -24.49 -39.20
C LYS A 42 -4.08 -23.47 -39.32
N VAL A 43 -3.93 -22.42 -40.14
CA VAL A 43 -4.94 -21.37 -40.31
C VAL A 43 -5.81 -21.63 -41.54
N ASP A 44 -7.10 -21.82 -41.31
CA ASP A 44 -8.11 -21.98 -42.36
C ASP A 44 -8.70 -20.61 -42.77
N ILE A 45 -8.13 -20.02 -43.81
CA ILE A 45 -8.58 -18.72 -44.34
C ILE A 45 -9.98 -18.82 -44.99
N ASN A 46 -10.35 -19.97 -45.55
CA ASN A 46 -11.63 -20.15 -46.24
C ASN A 46 -12.78 -20.09 -45.24
N LYS A 47 -12.62 -20.77 -44.09
CA LYS A 47 -13.59 -20.72 -42.99
C LYS A 47 -13.81 -19.31 -42.44
N ILE A 48 -12.80 -18.43 -42.51
CA ILE A 48 -12.90 -17.02 -42.12
C ILE A 48 -13.66 -16.20 -43.17
N LYS A 49 -13.42 -16.44 -44.47
CA LYS A 49 -14.08 -15.73 -45.58
C LYS A 49 -15.57 -16.04 -45.70
N GLU A 50 -16.01 -17.21 -45.25
CA GLU A 50 -17.44 -17.57 -45.16
C GLU A 50 -18.23 -16.75 -44.13
N SER A 51 -17.54 -16.02 -43.25
CA SER A 51 -18.18 -15.19 -42.24
C SER A 51 -18.92 -14.01 -42.88
N PRO A 52 -20.22 -13.79 -42.55
CA PRO A 52 -20.99 -12.66 -43.07
C PRO A 52 -20.49 -11.29 -42.59
N ILE A 53 -19.57 -11.24 -41.62
CA ILE A 53 -18.98 -10.02 -41.08
C ILE A 53 -17.51 -9.82 -41.44
N ALA A 54 -16.86 -10.81 -42.05
CA ALA A 54 -15.48 -10.69 -42.52
C ALA A 54 -15.46 -9.99 -43.88
N LYS A 55 -14.97 -8.77 -43.92
CA LYS A 55 -14.77 -7.99 -45.16
C LYS A 55 -13.48 -8.35 -45.89
N GLY A 56 -12.59 -9.10 -45.25
CA GLY A 56 -11.33 -9.55 -45.82
C GLY A 56 -10.32 -9.98 -44.76
N THR A 57 -9.22 -10.56 -45.23
CA THR A 57 -8.09 -10.99 -44.38
C THR A 57 -6.79 -10.47 -44.96
N ASN A 58 -5.85 -10.05 -44.12
CA ASN A 58 -4.51 -9.66 -44.53
C ASN A 58 -3.47 -10.30 -43.60
N TRP A 59 -2.27 -10.54 -44.12
CA TRP A 59 -1.15 -11.09 -43.36
C TRP A 59 -0.06 -10.05 -43.14
N THR A 60 0.54 -10.07 -41.96
CA THR A 60 1.75 -9.30 -41.66
C THR A 60 2.66 -10.16 -40.81
N GLN A 61 3.75 -10.68 -41.40
CA GLN A 61 4.58 -11.71 -40.75
C GLN A 61 3.71 -12.86 -40.23
N ASN A 62 3.73 -13.15 -38.93
CA ASN A 62 2.92 -14.19 -38.28
C ASN A 62 1.57 -13.69 -37.73
N GLN A 63 1.16 -12.47 -38.11
CA GLN A 63 -0.10 -11.88 -37.68
C GLN A 63 -1.15 -11.96 -38.79
N LEU A 64 -2.23 -12.70 -38.53
CA LEU A 64 -3.45 -12.67 -39.35
C LEU A 64 -4.33 -11.51 -38.90
N GLN A 65 -4.74 -10.65 -39.84
CA GLN A 65 -5.66 -9.54 -39.61
C GLN A 65 -6.99 -9.79 -40.32
N ILE A 66 -8.07 -9.95 -39.57
CA ILE A 66 -9.44 -10.08 -40.06
C ILE A 66 -10.10 -8.70 -40.05
N ILE A 67 -10.55 -8.23 -41.21
CA ILE A 67 -11.17 -6.92 -41.38
C ILE A 67 -12.67 -7.05 -41.11
N LEU A 68 -13.17 -6.46 -40.03
CA LEU A 68 -14.60 -6.55 -39.63
C LEU A 68 -15.31 -5.19 -39.73
N GLY A 69 -14.56 -4.08 -39.67
CA GLY A 69 -15.09 -2.72 -39.74
C GLY A 69 -15.38 -2.09 -38.37
N THR A 70 -15.56 -0.76 -38.36
CA THR A 70 -15.71 0.04 -37.13
C THR A 70 -16.97 -0.36 -36.35
N GLY A 71 -16.83 -0.61 -35.04
CA GLY A 71 -17.93 -0.96 -34.13
C GLY A 71 -18.25 -2.45 -34.01
N VAL A 72 -17.98 -3.26 -35.04
CA VAL A 72 -18.18 -4.73 -35.00
C VAL A 72 -17.02 -5.43 -34.30
N VAL A 73 -15.79 -4.98 -34.56
CA VAL A 73 -14.55 -5.59 -34.05
C VAL A 73 -14.54 -5.72 -32.53
N GLU A 74 -14.93 -4.68 -31.79
CA GLU A 74 -14.94 -4.66 -30.32
C GLU A 74 -15.84 -5.78 -29.77
N THR A 75 -17.02 -5.95 -30.39
CA THR A 75 -18.00 -6.94 -29.97
C THR A 75 -17.47 -8.35 -30.20
N VAL A 76 -16.91 -8.62 -31.38
CA VAL A 76 -16.31 -9.92 -31.72
C VAL A 76 -15.08 -10.21 -30.85
N TYR A 77 -14.22 -9.21 -30.62
CA TYR A 77 -13.06 -9.33 -29.74
C TYR A 77 -13.47 -9.70 -28.30
N GLY A 78 -14.54 -9.06 -27.79
CA GLY A 78 -15.10 -9.40 -26.48
C GLY A 78 -15.58 -10.85 -26.38
N GLU A 79 -16.16 -11.41 -27.44
CA GLU A 79 -16.54 -12.83 -27.48
C GLU A 79 -15.33 -13.77 -27.59
N VAL A 80 -14.31 -13.42 -28.39
CA VAL A 80 -13.04 -14.17 -28.46
C VAL A 80 -12.37 -14.22 -27.07
N GLN A 81 -12.36 -13.11 -26.34
CA GLN A 81 -11.84 -13.06 -24.96
C GLN A 81 -12.57 -14.03 -24.02
N LYS A 82 -13.89 -14.20 -24.16
CA LYS A 82 -14.64 -15.15 -23.33
C LYS A 82 -14.25 -16.60 -23.64
N ILE A 83 -13.99 -16.93 -24.91
CA ILE A 83 -13.55 -18.27 -25.33
C ILE A 83 -12.20 -18.60 -24.68
N TYR A 84 -11.21 -17.73 -24.81
CA TYR A 84 -9.89 -17.95 -24.21
C TYR A 84 -9.95 -18.01 -22.67
N LYS A 85 -10.73 -17.14 -22.01
CA LYS A 85 -10.92 -17.20 -20.54
C LYS A 85 -11.55 -18.51 -20.06
N LYS A 86 -12.49 -19.06 -20.83
CA LYS A 86 -13.14 -20.34 -20.49
C LYS A 86 -12.14 -21.50 -20.55
N LEU A 87 -11.19 -21.45 -21.49
CA LEU A 87 -10.15 -22.47 -21.67
C LEU A 87 -8.98 -22.31 -20.69
N GLU A 88 -8.60 -21.08 -20.34
CA GLU A 88 -7.61 -20.82 -19.27
C GLU A 88 -8.06 -21.30 -17.89
N ASN A 89 -9.38 -21.38 -17.62
CA ASN A 89 -9.89 -21.92 -16.36
C ASN A 89 -9.84 -23.44 -16.26
N ASN A 90 -9.75 -24.16 -17.39
CA ASN A 90 -9.65 -25.63 -17.41
C ASN A 90 -8.19 -26.14 -17.41
N ASP A 91 -7.23 -25.36 -17.93
CA ASP A 91 -5.83 -25.80 -18.07
C ASP A 91 -4.89 -25.35 -16.93
N ASN A 92 -5.33 -24.52 -15.99
CA ASN A 92 -4.44 -23.93 -14.98
C ASN A 92 -4.43 -24.66 -13.62
N LEU A 93 -4.01 -25.93 -13.64
CA LEU A 93 -3.15 -26.47 -12.59
C LEU A 93 -1.72 -26.26 -13.06
N GLU A 94 -0.95 -25.45 -12.33
CA GLU A 94 0.46 -25.06 -12.59
C GLU A 94 0.67 -23.76 -13.41
N SER A 95 0.51 -22.62 -12.74
CA SER A 95 1.61 -21.64 -12.60
C SER A 95 1.17 -20.43 -11.77
N THR A 96 2.07 -20.05 -10.88
CA THR A 96 1.95 -18.98 -9.89
C THR A 96 1.88 -17.61 -10.58
N ASN A 97 0.68 -17.13 -10.86
CA ASN A 97 0.35 -15.70 -10.90
C ASN A 97 -1.17 -15.55 -10.86
N LYS A 98 -1.73 -15.44 -9.64
CA LYS A 98 -3.11 -15.02 -9.43
C LYS A 98 -3.33 -13.63 -10.02
N LYS A 99 -3.77 -13.55 -11.28
CA LYS A 99 -4.63 -12.45 -11.73
C LYS A 99 -6.02 -12.78 -11.21
N GLU A 100 -6.35 -12.27 -10.03
CA GLU A 100 -7.71 -12.35 -9.50
C GLU A 100 -8.69 -11.77 -10.53
N SER A 101 -9.69 -12.58 -10.90
CA SER A 101 -10.77 -12.19 -11.81
C SER A 101 -11.56 -11.03 -11.24
N TYR A 102 -11.93 -10.07 -12.10
CA TYR A 102 -12.75 -8.89 -11.79
C TYR A 102 -14.08 -9.23 -11.10
N GLU A 103 -14.62 -10.42 -11.36
CA GLU A 103 -15.83 -10.95 -10.70
C GLU A 103 -15.55 -11.54 -9.30
N ASP A 104 -14.38 -12.18 -9.10
CA ASP A 104 -13.94 -12.69 -7.79
C ASP A 104 -13.59 -11.55 -6.82
N PHE A 105 -13.08 -10.44 -7.36
CA PHE A 105 -12.90 -9.18 -6.63
C PHE A 105 -14.22 -8.51 -6.27
N LYS A 106 -15.23 -8.51 -7.15
CA LYS A 106 -16.58 -8.00 -6.83
C LYS A 106 -17.27 -8.84 -5.76
N LEU A 107 -17.10 -10.16 -5.78
CA LEU A 107 -17.66 -11.09 -4.79
C LEU A 107 -16.96 -10.97 -3.43
N LYS A 108 -15.62 -10.92 -3.37
CA LYS A 108 -14.86 -10.68 -2.13
C LYS A 108 -15.03 -9.25 -1.59
N ALA A 109 -15.23 -8.26 -2.47
CA ALA A 109 -15.55 -6.89 -2.09
C ALA A 109 -17.00 -6.76 -1.61
N LYS A 110 -18.00 -7.40 -2.24
CA LYS A 110 -19.39 -7.45 -1.73
C LYS A 110 -19.48 -8.20 -0.41
N ALA A 111 -18.86 -9.38 -0.29
CA ALA A 111 -18.85 -10.17 0.94
C ALA A 111 -18.18 -9.44 2.11
N ASN A 112 -17.09 -8.69 1.85
CA ASN A 112 -16.49 -7.83 2.87
C ASN A 112 -17.28 -6.54 3.16
N LYS A 113 -17.89 -5.93 2.13
CA LYS A 113 -18.72 -4.73 2.28
C LYS A 113 -20.00 -5.04 3.06
N GLU A 114 -20.58 -6.24 2.90
CA GLU A 114 -21.71 -6.75 3.69
C GLU A 114 -21.29 -7.19 5.10
N ALA A 115 -20.15 -7.85 5.27
CA ALA A 115 -19.63 -8.24 6.59
C ALA A 115 -19.26 -7.03 7.49
N ILE A 116 -18.88 -5.90 6.88
CA ILE A 116 -18.56 -4.62 7.56
C ILE A 116 -19.79 -3.73 7.71
N ARG A 117 -20.72 -3.71 6.75
CA ARG A 117 -22.02 -3.01 6.87
C ARG A 117 -22.85 -3.56 8.06
N ASN A 118 -22.76 -4.86 8.33
CA ASN A 118 -23.40 -5.51 9.48
C ASN A 118 -22.72 -5.18 10.84
N LYS A 119 -21.66 -4.36 10.88
CA LYS A 119 -21.04 -3.84 12.13
C LYS A 119 -21.57 -2.47 12.57
N GLY A 120 -22.50 -1.85 11.83
CA GLY A 120 -23.43 -0.81 12.30
C GLY A 120 -22.88 0.23 13.28
N GLY A 121 -21.74 0.85 13.00
CA GLY A 121 -21.17 1.89 13.86
C GLY A 121 -20.31 2.88 13.09
N LYS A 122 -20.15 4.10 13.63
CA LYS A 122 -19.30 5.17 13.07
C LYS A 122 -17.85 4.74 12.79
N PHE A 123 -17.39 3.58 13.27
CA PHE A 123 -16.06 3.03 12.96
C PHE A 123 -15.99 2.19 11.67
N ALA A 124 -17.14 1.81 11.09
CA ALA A 124 -17.20 0.95 9.91
C ALA A 124 -16.68 1.64 8.64
N TRP A 125 -16.96 2.94 8.48
CA TRP A 125 -16.45 3.71 7.34
C TRP A 125 -14.93 3.92 7.43
N ILE A 126 -14.38 4.17 8.63
CA ILE A 126 -12.93 4.24 8.87
C ILE A 126 -12.29 2.90 8.50
N GLN A 127 -12.86 1.77 8.94
CA GLN A 127 -12.40 0.43 8.56
C GLN A 127 -12.43 0.19 7.05
N LEU A 128 -13.47 0.67 6.37
CA LEU A 128 -13.58 0.54 4.92
C LEU A 128 -12.52 1.38 4.20
N SER A 129 -12.27 2.61 4.66
CA SER A 129 -11.22 3.48 4.12
C SER A 129 -9.82 2.93 4.38
N MET A 130 -9.52 2.45 5.58
CA MET A 130 -8.22 1.85 5.92
C MET A 130 -7.94 0.58 5.11
N LYS A 131 -8.98 -0.22 4.85
CA LYS A 131 -8.88 -1.37 3.96
C LYS A 131 -8.64 -0.96 2.50
N ALA A 132 -9.34 0.07 2.03
CA ALA A 132 -9.12 0.60 0.69
C ALA A 132 -7.68 1.10 0.50
N LEU A 133 -7.11 1.79 1.50
CA LEU A 133 -5.69 2.16 1.52
C LEU A 133 -4.79 0.92 1.44
N GLY A 134 -5.02 -0.08 2.30
CA GLY A 134 -4.25 -1.34 2.24
C GLY A 134 -4.26 -2.00 0.86
N ASP A 135 -5.43 -2.05 0.21
CA ASP A 135 -5.57 -2.62 -1.14
C ASP A 135 -4.83 -1.82 -2.23
N ILE A 136 -4.69 -0.50 -2.06
CA ILE A 136 -3.96 0.38 -2.98
C ILE A 136 -2.44 0.20 -2.79
N PHE A 137 -1.99 0.00 -1.56
CA PHE A 137 -0.57 -0.14 -1.25
C PHE A 137 -0.03 -1.55 -1.48
N LEU A 138 -0.84 -2.60 -1.32
CA LEU A 138 -0.39 -3.99 -1.41
C LEU A 138 0.41 -4.31 -2.70
N PRO A 139 0.01 -3.85 -3.91
CA PRO A 139 0.80 -4.06 -5.13
C PRO A 139 2.13 -3.29 -5.17
N ILE A 140 2.25 -2.24 -4.37
CA ILE A 140 3.39 -1.29 -4.36
C ILE A 140 4.44 -1.69 -3.32
N ILE A 141 4.02 -2.35 -2.22
CA ILE A 141 4.88 -2.74 -1.09
C ILE A 141 6.21 -3.37 -1.51
N PRO A 142 6.28 -4.36 -2.42
CA PRO A 142 7.57 -4.99 -2.76
C PRO A 142 8.63 -4.00 -3.26
N ALA A 143 8.23 -3.01 -4.06
CA ALA A 143 9.14 -1.99 -4.59
C ALA A 143 9.62 -1.03 -3.48
N ILE A 144 8.71 -0.59 -2.60
CA ILE A 144 9.03 0.32 -1.51
C ILE A 144 9.92 -0.37 -0.46
N VAL A 145 9.64 -1.64 -0.13
CA VAL A 145 10.49 -2.45 0.76
C VAL A 145 11.91 -2.56 0.19
N ALA A 146 12.04 -2.87 -1.10
CA ALA A 146 13.35 -3.02 -1.75
C ALA A 146 14.13 -1.69 -1.72
N ALA A 147 13.49 -0.58 -2.07
CA ALA A 147 14.12 0.75 -2.03
C ALA A 147 14.47 1.16 -0.59
N GLY A 148 13.62 0.83 0.39
CA GLY A 148 13.86 1.10 1.80
C GLY A 148 15.07 0.37 2.36
N LEU A 149 15.16 -0.94 2.08
CA LEU A 149 16.34 -1.73 2.41
C LEU A 149 17.59 -1.21 1.71
N ALA A 150 17.49 -0.84 0.43
CA ALA A 150 18.58 -0.25 -0.32
C ALA A 150 19.05 1.07 0.32
N MET A 151 18.14 1.94 0.78
CA MET A 151 18.48 3.18 1.49
C MET A 151 19.26 2.90 2.77
N GLY A 152 18.81 1.94 3.58
CA GLY A 152 19.50 1.54 4.81
C GLY A 152 20.92 1.02 4.55
N VAL A 153 21.08 0.16 3.54
CA VAL A 153 22.39 -0.34 3.11
C VAL A 153 23.26 0.80 2.57
N ALA A 154 22.71 1.68 1.74
CA ALA A 154 23.41 2.83 1.18
C ALA A 154 23.92 3.80 2.26
N ALA A 155 23.11 4.06 3.29
CA ALA A 155 23.52 4.88 4.43
C ALA A 155 24.70 4.26 5.20
N THR A 156 24.67 2.94 5.40
CA THR A 156 25.76 2.20 6.04
C THR A 156 27.04 2.26 5.19
N PHE A 157 26.88 2.10 3.87
CA PHE A 157 27.97 2.16 2.90
C PHE A 157 28.60 3.56 2.82
N GLN A 158 27.77 4.61 2.81
CA GLN A 158 28.20 6.01 2.85
C GLN A 158 29.06 6.28 4.09
N MET A 159 28.70 5.73 5.25
CA MET A 159 29.46 5.95 6.46
C MET A 159 30.79 5.20 6.52
N ILE A 160 30.82 3.93 6.07
CA ILE A 160 32.05 3.11 6.08
C ILE A 160 33.07 3.65 5.07
N PHE A 161 32.62 3.93 3.85
CA PHE A 161 33.51 4.29 2.75
C PHE A 161 33.67 5.80 2.57
N LYS A 162 32.84 6.62 3.24
CA LYS A 162 32.83 8.09 3.14
C LYS A 162 32.92 8.58 1.69
N TYR A 163 32.21 7.90 0.78
CA TYR A 163 32.26 8.24 -0.63
C TYR A 163 31.55 9.58 -0.87
N ASN A 164 32.00 10.34 -1.87
CA ASN A 164 31.34 11.60 -2.22
C ASN A 164 29.98 11.31 -2.88
N SER A 165 28.89 11.79 -2.30
CA SER A 165 27.53 11.62 -2.85
C SER A 165 27.37 12.20 -4.26
N SER A 166 28.21 13.20 -4.62
CA SER A 166 28.25 13.80 -5.95
C SER A 166 28.99 12.95 -7.00
N SER A 167 29.72 11.91 -6.58
CA SER A 167 30.41 10.99 -7.49
C SER A 167 29.43 10.17 -8.34
N LEU A 168 29.89 9.58 -9.44
CA LEU A 168 29.07 8.66 -10.26
C LEU A 168 28.47 7.54 -9.41
N MET A 169 29.26 6.97 -8.50
CA MET A 169 28.80 5.91 -7.58
C MET A 169 27.69 6.42 -6.67
N GLY A 170 27.84 7.62 -6.11
CA GLY A 170 26.81 8.24 -5.28
C GLY A 170 25.52 8.48 -6.03
N LYS A 171 25.59 9.01 -7.26
CA LYS A 171 24.41 9.19 -8.12
C LYS A 171 23.72 7.87 -8.45
N ILE A 172 24.47 6.80 -8.73
CA ILE A 172 23.90 5.45 -8.96
C ILE A 172 23.17 4.96 -7.72
N ILE A 173 23.79 5.10 -6.53
CA ILE A 173 23.17 4.71 -5.27
C ILE A 173 21.91 5.54 -5.02
N GLU A 174 21.93 6.85 -5.25
CA GLU A 174 20.75 7.71 -5.13
C GLU A 174 19.61 7.30 -6.07
N ILE A 175 19.91 6.95 -7.33
CA ILE A 175 18.91 6.46 -8.27
C ILE A 175 18.25 5.18 -7.73
N ILE A 176 19.05 4.21 -7.26
CA ILE A 176 18.52 2.93 -6.73
C ILE A 176 17.65 3.16 -5.49
N THR A 177 18.06 4.09 -4.64
CA THR A 177 17.47 4.29 -3.32
C THR A 177 16.26 5.25 -3.32
N LYS A 178 16.33 6.34 -4.08
CA LYS A 178 15.31 7.41 -4.08
C LYS A 178 14.21 7.23 -5.13
N THR A 179 14.43 6.48 -6.21
CA THR A 179 13.47 6.44 -7.34
C THR A 179 12.07 5.94 -6.93
N ALA A 180 11.99 4.84 -6.17
CA ALA A 180 10.69 4.27 -5.80
C ALA A 180 9.89 5.19 -4.87
N PHE A 181 10.56 5.88 -3.94
CA PHE A 181 9.93 6.83 -3.03
C PHE A 181 9.57 8.13 -3.74
N SER A 182 10.46 8.69 -4.57
CA SER A 182 10.17 9.88 -5.37
C SER A 182 9.00 9.63 -6.32
N SER A 183 8.87 8.40 -6.82
CA SER A 183 7.79 7.94 -7.70
C SER A 183 6.57 7.38 -6.96
N LEU A 184 6.50 7.49 -5.63
CA LEU A 184 5.41 6.92 -4.83
C LEU A 184 4.04 7.41 -5.31
N SER A 185 3.94 8.69 -5.68
CA SER A 185 2.74 9.31 -6.23
C SER A 185 2.28 8.65 -7.53
N VAL A 186 3.20 8.24 -8.39
CA VAL A 186 2.90 7.50 -9.62
C VAL A 186 2.31 6.14 -9.29
N LEU A 187 2.97 5.41 -8.38
CA LEU A 187 2.57 4.06 -7.98
C LEU A 187 1.20 4.09 -7.29
N VAL A 188 0.97 5.05 -6.39
CA VAL A 188 -0.30 5.26 -5.69
C VAL A 188 -1.40 5.66 -6.68
N CYS A 189 -1.15 6.61 -7.59
CA CYS A 189 -2.15 7.03 -8.57
C CYS A 189 -2.55 5.88 -9.49
N TRP A 190 -1.57 5.14 -10.04
CA TRP A 190 -1.80 3.94 -10.85
C TRP A 190 -2.67 2.91 -10.12
N SER A 191 -2.27 2.55 -8.89
CA SER A 191 -2.96 1.54 -8.09
C SER A 191 -4.37 2.00 -7.71
N THR A 192 -4.53 3.28 -7.38
CA THR A 192 -5.82 3.90 -7.07
C THR A 192 -6.75 3.88 -8.27
N VAL A 193 -6.30 4.35 -9.43
CA VAL A 193 -7.14 4.37 -10.65
C VAL A 193 -7.58 2.95 -11.02
N LYS A 194 -6.66 1.99 -10.92
CA LYS A 194 -6.96 0.56 -11.12
C LYS A 194 -8.00 0.06 -10.11
N LYS A 195 -7.88 0.42 -8.83
CA LYS A 195 -8.80 0.03 -7.74
C LYS A 195 -10.23 0.53 -7.98
N PHE A 196 -10.39 1.75 -8.47
CA PHE A 196 -11.68 2.40 -8.71
C PHE A 196 -12.26 2.15 -10.12
N GLY A 197 -11.58 1.34 -10.93
CA GLY A 197 -12.07 0.88 -12.23
C GLY A 197 -11.85 1.87 -13.38
N GLY A 198 -10.88 2.78 -13.27
CA GLY A 198 -10.37 3.58 -14.38
C GLY A 198 -9.21 2.90 -15.11
N SER A 199 -8.69 3.57 -16.14
CA SER A 199 -7.54 3.14 -16.94
C SER A 199 -6.24 3.30 -16.16
N PRO A 200 -5.52 2.21 -15.81
CA PRO A 200 -4.29 2.30 -15.03
C PRO A 200 -3.21 3.13 -15.73
N VAL A 201 -3.19 3.14 -17.07
CA VAL A 201 -2.25 3.95 -17.87
C VAL A 201 -2.47 5.44 -17.62
N LEU A 202 -3.73 5.90 -17.53
CA LEU A 202 -4.02 7.30 -17.19
C LEU A 202 -3.56 7.63 -15.77
N GLY A 203 -3.70 6.69 -14.83
CA GLY A 203 -3.15 6.84 -13.48
C GLY A 203 -1.63 7.02 -13.47
N ILE A 204 -0.90 6.26 -14.30
CA ILE A 204 0.57 6.43 -14.44
C ILE A 204 0.90 7.79 -15.03
N ILE A 205 0.27 8.18 -16.14
CA ILE A 205 0.55 9.46 -16.82
C ILE A 205 0.30 10.63 -15.87
N ILE A 206 -0.85 10.65 -15.20
CA ILE A 206 -1.20 11.74 -14.27
C ILE A 206 -0.27 11.71 -13.07
N GLY A 207 0.07 10.54 -12.56
CA GLY A 207 1.09 10.39 -11.52
C GLY A 207 2.43 10.99 -11.92
N LEU A 208 2.90 10.76 -13.15
CA LEU A 208 4.14 11.34 -13.68
C LEU A 208 4.05 12.86 -13.82
N MET A 209 2.88 13.39 -14.19
CA MET A 209 2.65 14.84 -14.23
C MET A 209 2.73 15.48 -12.84
N LEU A 210 2.20 14.81 -11.80
CA LEU A 210 2.29 15.28 -10.42
C LEU A 210 3.72 15.34 -9.88
N ILE A 211 4.63 14.55 -10.43
CA ILE A 211 6.05 14.51 -10.05
C ILE A 211 6.97 15.03 -11.15
N SER A 212 6.43 15.79 -12.10
CA SER A 212 7.18 16.29 -13.25
C SER A 212 8.43 17.04 -12.77
N PRO A 213 9.61 16.84 -13.38
CA PRO A 213 10.80 17.62 -13.08
C PRO A 213 10.62 19.13 -13.31
N LEU A 214 9.58 19.52 -14.07
CA LEU A 214 9.20 20.92 -14.28
C LEU A 214 8.52 21.54 -13.04
N LEU A 215 8.09 20.72 -12.08
CA LEU A 215 7.48 21.17 -10.84
C LEU A 215 8.53 21.17 -9.71
N PRO A 216 8.71 22.29 -8.99
CA PRO A 216 9.62 22.35 -7.85
C PRO A 216 9.25 21.31 -6.80
N ASP A 217 10.24 20.51 -6.39
CA ASP A 217 10.07 19.51 -5.35
C ASP A 217 9.83 20.16 -3.99
N LYS A 218 8.84 19.68 -3.23
CA LYS A 218 8.50 20.24 -1.91
C LYS A 218 9.64 20.08 -0.90
N GLY A 219 10.34 18.95 -0.93
CA GLY A 219 11.51 18.72 -0.08
C GLY A 219 12.60 19.73 -0.38
N ALA A 220 12.92 19.94 -1.66
CA ALA A 220 13.88 20.95 -2.11
C ALA A 220 13.48 22.38 -1.71
N ILE A 221 12.20 22.75 -1.80
CA ILE A 221 11.71 24.06 -1.33
C ILE A 221 11.90 24.21 0.19
N ALA A 222 11.57 23.17 0.97
CA ALA A 222 11.75 23.19 2.42
C ALA A 222 13.24 23.32 2.80
N THR A 223 14.11 22.58 2.13
CA THR A 223 15.57 22.68 2.28
C THR A 223 16.07 24.07 1.91
N TRP A 224 15.60 24.65 0.80
CA TRP A 224 16.03 25.98 0.36
C TRP A 224 15.60 27.06 1.35
N ASN A 225 14.37 27.01 1.85
CA ASN A 225 13.89 27.96 2.84
C ASN A 225 14.71 27.90 4.14
N ALA A 226 15.02 26.69 4.62
CA ALA A 226 15.88 26.51 5.79
C ALA A 226 17.32 26.97 5.52
N GLN A 227 17.86 26.73 4.33
CA GLN A 227 19.18 27.17 3.89
C GLN A 227 19.27 28.70 3.86
N GLU A 228 18.29 29.38 3.28
CA GLU A 228 18.24 30.84 3.24
C GLU A 228 18.07 31.47 4.62
N GLU A 229 17.25 30.88 5.47
CA GLU A 229 17.10 31.31 6.87
C GLU A 229 18.42 31.17 7.63
N PHE A 230 19.10 30.03 7.47
CA PHE A 230 20.40 29.78 8.06
C PHE A 230 21.46 30.78 7.58
N ARG A 231 21.56 30.97 6.25
CA ARG A 231 22.48 31.91 5.63
C ARG A 231 22.29 33.33 6.17
N LYS A 232 21.03 33.77 6.36
CA LYS A 232 20.72 35.09 6.93
C LYS A 232 21.06 35.21 8.41
N SER A 233 21.04 34.11 9.15
CA SER A 233 21.37 34.06 10.58
C SER A 233 22.87 33.94 10.86
N PHE A 234 23.69 33.67 9.84
CA PHE A 234 25.13 33.46 9.98
C PHE A 234 25.90 34.75 9.69
N GLU A 235 26.65 35.26 10.67
CA GLU A 235 27.52 36.42 10.49
C GLU A 235 28.89 36.00 9.95
N GLY A 236 29.24 36.45 8.74
CA GLY A 236 30.54 36.19 8.09
C GLY A 236 30.52 35.11 7.00
N ASP A 237 31.70 34.85 6.42
CA ASP A 237 31.88 33.86 5.35
C ASP A 237 32.01 32.42 5.91
N GLY A 238 31.70 31.41 5.08
CA GLY A 238 31.88 30.00 5.44
C GLY A 238 30.65 29.30 6.01
N TRP A 239 29.47 29.93 5.92
CA TRP A 239 28.19 29.34 6.30
C TRP A 239 27.92 28.03 5.55
N GLU A 240 28.38 27.89 4.30
CA GLU A 240 28.17 26.69 3.48
C GLU A 240 28.76 25.45 4.16
N LYS A 241 29.99 25.58 4.67
CA LYS A 241 30.69 24.47 5.33
C LYS A 241 30.00 24.11 6.66
N VAL A 242 29.49 25.09 7.38
CA VAL A 242 28.76 24.86 8.63
C VAL A 242 27.41 24.20 8.35
N TRP A 243 26.70 24.64 7.32
CA TRP A 243 25.46 24.04 6.85
C TRP A 243 25.68 22.56 6.50
N GLU A 244 26.66 22.28 5.63
CA GLU A 244 26.94 20.92 5.16
C GLU A 244 27.36 20.00 6.30
N THR A 245 28.19 20.49 7.24
CA THR A 245 28.66 19.69 8.38
C THR A 245 27.59 19.48 9.45
N THR A 246 26.64 20.41 9.61
CA THR A 246 25.59 20.36 10.65
C THR A 246 24.36 19.58 10.17
N THR A 247 23.93 19.81 8.93
CA THR A 247 22.72 19.19 8.36
C THR A 247 23.02 17.88 7.63
N GLY A 248 24.25 17.71 7.14
CA GLY A 248 24.60 16.62 6.22
C GLY A 248 24.04 16.79 4.80
N LEU A 249 23.47 17.96 4.48
CA LEU A 249 22.88 18.28 3.19
C LEU A 249 23.80 19.16 2.36
N SER A 250 23.90 18.87 1.07
CA SER A 250 24.59 19.74 0.10
C SER A 250 23.84 21.06 -0.10
N ILE A 251 24.58 22.10 -0.46
CA ILE A 251 24.01 23.37 -0.88
C ILE A 251 23.19 23.17 -2.16
N ILE A 252 21.98 23.69 -2.16
CA ILE A 252 21.08 23.63 -3.31
C ILE A 252 20.84 25.03 -3.91
N PRO A 253 20.59 25.10 -5.22
CA PRO A 253 20.22 26.36 -5.87
C PRO A 253 18.84 26.84 -5.42
N GLU A 254 18.54 28.12 -5.72
CA GLU A 254 17.25 28.74 -5.41
C GLU A 254 16.10 27.87 -5.93
N THR A 255 15.25 27.44 -5.00
CA THR A 255 14.10 26.59 -5.32
C THR A 255 12.86 27.17 -4.66
N THR A 256 12.03 27.84 -5.46
CA THR A 256 10.77 28.45 -4.99
C THR A 256 9.57 27.86 -5.74
N PRO A 257 8.37 27.82 -5.12
CA PRO A 257 7.16 27.40 -5.81
C PRO A 257 6.89 28.25 -7.05
N ILE A 258 6.42 27.62 -8.13
CA ILE A 258 5.91 28.34 -9.29
C ILE A 258 4.62 29.06 -8.86
N LYS A 259 4.51 30.36 -9.15
CA LYS A 259 3.32 31.14 -8.75
C LYS A 259 2.38 31.31 -9.94
N LEU A 260 1.14 30.86 -9.80
CA LEU A 260 0.03 31.23 -10.68
C LEU A 260 -0.83 32.25 -9.93
N GLY A 261 -0.50 33.54 -10.09
CA GLY A 261 -1.05 34.60 -9.24
C GLY A 261 -0.68 34.36 -7.77
N PHE A 262 -1.70 34.13 -6.93
CA PHE A 262 -1.52 33.85 -5.49
C PHE A 262 -1.38 32.35 -5.17
N ILE A 263 -1.53 31.46 -6.15
CA ILE A 263 -1.52 30.01 -5.93
C ILE A 263 -0.10 29.46 -6.12
N PRO A 264 0.53 28.87 -5.08
CA PRO A 264 1.82 28.23 -5.22
C PRO A 264 1.63 26.83 -5.80
N ILE A 265 2.34 26.56 -6.89
CA ILE A 265 2.36 25.30 -7.61
C ILE A 265 3.67 24.60 -7.30
N THR A 266 3.56 23.39 -6.77
CA THR A 266 4.70 22.53 -6.40
C THR A 266 4.42 21.10 -6.86
N GLY A 267 5.49 20.31 -6.96
CA GLY A 267 5.39 18.89 -7.24
C GLY A 267 4.91 18.10 -6.02
N TYR A 268 4.43 16.89 -6.28
CA TYR A 268 3.95 15.97 -5.25
C TYR A 268 4.85 14.74 -5.13
N GLN A 269 6.17 14.89 -5.29
CA GLN A 269 7.13 13.79 -5.17
C GLN A 269 6.98 13.14 -3.78
N GLY A 270 6.94 11.81 -3.74
CA GLY A 270 6.77 11.06 -2.48
C GLY A 270 5.42 11.25 -1.75
N SER A 271 4.46 11.98 -2.32
CA SER A 271 3.19 12.29 -1.65
C SER A 271 2.09 11.28 -1.94
N VAL A 272 1.55 10.65 -0.89
CA VAL A 272 0.49 9.63 -1.00
C VAL A 272 -0.90 10.24 -1.20
N LEU A 273 -1.31 11.14 -0.31
CA LEU A 273 -2.69 11.64 -0.26
C LEU A 273 -3.11 12.42 -1.52
N PRO A 274 -2.27 13.31 -2.10
CA PRO A 274 -2.62 14.03 -3.32
C PRO A 274 -2.81 13.06 -4.50
N ALA A 275 -1.90 12.09 -4.64
CA ALA A 275 -1.97 11.06 -5.67
C ALA A 275 -3.20 10.16 -5.51
N LEU A 276 -3.58 9.85 -4.27
CA LEU A 276 -4.80 9.09 -3.96
C LEU A 276 -6.06 9.89 -4.35
N ILE A 277 -6.17 11.14 -3.91
CA ILE A 277 -7.33 11.99 -4.20
C ILE A 277 -7.48 12.20 -5.71
N ILE A 278 -6.38 12.52 -6.40
CA ILE A 278 -6.38 12.66 -7.86
C ILE A 278 -6.67 11.33 -8.52
N GLY A 279 -6.07 10.22 -8.11
CA GLY A 279 -6.35 8.91 -8.68
C GLY A 279 -7.82 8.50 -8.56
N ILE A 280 -8.47 8.83 -7.43
CA ILE A 280 -9.92 8.65 -7.25
C ILE A 280 -10.66 9.54 -8.25
N GLY A 281 -10.32 10.83 -8.30
CA GLY A 281 -10.91 11.80 -9.22
C GLY A 281 -10.81 11.35 -10.68
N VAL A 282 -9.64 10.89 -11.12
CA VAL A 282 -9.36 10.37 -12.45
C VAL A 282 -10.26 9.18 -12.78
N ALA A 283 -10.38 8.20 -11.88
CA ALA A 283 -11.18 7.01 -12.12
C ALA A 283 -12.67 7.34 -12.30
N TYR A 284 -13.19 8.29 -11.51
CA TYR A 284 -14.57 8.75 -11.63
C TYR A 284 -14.79 9.64 -12.85
N LEU A 285 -13.87 10.58 -13.10
CA LEU A 285 -13.92 11.51 -14.21
C LEU A 285 -13.87 10.78 -15.55
N GLU A 286 -12.93 9.85 -15.73
CA GLU A 286 -12.83 9.07 -16.97
C GLU A 286 -14.12 8.30 -17.25
N ARG A 287 -14.68 7.65 -16.23
CA ARG A 287 -15.94 6.90 -16.36
C ARG A 287 -17.11 7.81 -16.66
N TRP A 288 -17.15 8.97 -16.03
CA TRP A 288 -18.18 9.98 -16.29
C TRP A 288 -18.07 10.48 -17.73
N ILE A 289 -16.90 10.87 -18.21
CA ILE A 289 -16.70 11.29 -19.61
C ILE A 289 -17.16 10.20 -20.58
N LYS A 290 -16.82 8.93 -20.33
CA LYS A 290 -17.27 7.78 -21.15
C LYS A 290 -18.79 7.63 -21.24
N THR A 291 -19.56 8.12 -20.27
CA THR A 291 -21.02 7.98 -20.28
C THR A 291 -21.70 8.86 -21.33
N TRP A 292 -21.11 10.02 -21.65
CA TRP A 292 -21.68 10.97 -22.61
C TRP A 292 -20.87 11.11 -23.90
N MET A 293 -19.62 10.65 -23.94
CA MET A 293 -18.75 10.77 -25.11
C MET A 293 -19.17 9.85 -26.27
N PRO A 294 -19.37 10.37 -27.50
CA PRO A 294 -19.69 9.54 -28.66
C PRO A 294 -18.61 8.51 -28.99
N LYS A 295 -19.01 7.29 -29.40
CA LYS A 295 -18.09 6.15 -29.63
C LYS A 295 -16.95 6.45 -30.61
N SER A 296 -17.21 7.27 -31.64
CA SER A 296 -16.22 7.64 -32.68
C SER A 296 -15.04 8.43 -32.13
N VAL A 297 -15.26 9.25 -31.10
CA VAL A 297 -14.25 10.17 -30.55
C VAL A 297 -13.78 9.79 -29.15
N ASN A 298 -14.46 8.83 -28.50
CA ASN A 298 -14.17 8.36 -27.14
C ASN A 298 -12.72 7.93 -26.93
N ILE A 299 -12.10 7.29 -27.92
CA ILE A 299 -10.71 6.82 -27.82
C ILE A 299 -9.68 7.98 -27.75
N ILE A 300 -10.05 9.17 -28.22
CA ILE A 300 -9.18 10.35 -28.27
C ILE A 300 -9.54 11.32 -27.14
N PHE A 301 -10.81 11.73 -27.07
CA PHE A 301 -11.21 12.85 -26.21
C PHE A 301 -11.37 12.47 -24.75
N THR A 302 -11.78 11.23 -24.45
CA THR A 302 -11.88 10.79 -23.05
C THR A 302 -10.54 10.83 -22.32
N PRO A 303 -9.46 10.20 -22.82
CA PRO A 303 -8.17 10.28 -22.14
C PRO A 303 -7.63 11.72 -22.12
N PHE A 304 -7.79 12.49 -23.20
CA PHE A 304 -7.37 13.88 -23.27
C PHE A 304 -8.03 14.75 -22.18
N LEU A 305 -9.37 14.77 -22.13
CA LEU A 305 -10.12 15.57 -21.15
C LEU A 305 -9.86 15.10 -19.72
N THR A 306 -9.74 13.78 -19.50
CA THR A 306 -9.41 13.24 -18.18
C THR A 306 -8.07 13.78 -17.70
N ILE A 307 -7.04 13.76 -18.55
CA ILE A 307 -5.69 14.25 -18.21
C ILE A 307 -5.74 15.76 -17.93
N VAL A 308 -6.27 16.57 -18.86
CA VAL A 308 -6.28 18.03 -18.76
C VAL A 308 -7.03 18.50 -17.52
N VAL A 309 -8.23 17.99 -17.27
CA VAL A 309 -9.02 18.39 -16.11
C VAL A 309 -8.36 17.93 -14.81
N SER A 310 -7.84 16.70 -14.77
CA SER A 310 -7.25 16.16 -13.54
C SER A 310 -5.98 16.90 -13.12
N ILE A 311 -5.10 17.26 -14.07
CA ILE A 311 -3.88 18.00 -13.73
C ILE A 311 -4.20 19.45 -13.31
N LEU A 312 -5.17 20.12 -13.96
CA LEU A 312 -5.61 21.44 -13.55
C LEU A 312 -6.18 21.44 -12.13
N VAL A 313 -7.02 20.46 -11.80
CA VAL A 313 -7.56 20.29 -10.44
C VAL A 313 -6.44 19.99 -9.45
N ALA A 314 -5.45 19.17 -9.82
CA ALA A 314 -4.32 18.86 -8.95
C ALA A 314 -3.49 20.10 -8.61
N LEU A 315 -3.13 20.91 -9.60
CA LEU A 315 -2.26 22.06 -9.39
C LEU A 315 -2.99 23.25 -8.75
N ILE A 316 -4.22 23.54 -9.18
CA ILE A 316 -4.94 24.77 -8.78
C ILE A 316 -5.72 24.57 -7.48
N VAL A 317 -6.30 23.39 -7.25
CA VAL A 317 -7.17 23.16 -6.08
C VAL A 317 -6.41 22.47 -4.95
N LEU A 318 -5.71 21.38 -5.27
CA LEU A 318 -5.00 20.58 -4.26
C LEU A 318 -3.77 21.29 -3.71
N GLY A 319 -3.08 22.10 -4.51
CA GLY A 319 -1.91 22.91 -4.08
C GLY A 319 -2.22 23.79 -2.86
N PRO A 320 -3.12 24.78 -2.99
CA PRO A 320 -3.50 25.66 -1.88
C PRO A 320 -4.05 24.93 -0.65
N LEU A 321 -4.90 23.91 -0.86
CA LEU A 321 -5.49 23.15 0.24
C LEU A 321 -4.42 22.44 1.08
N LEU A 322 -3.43 21.83 0.43
CA LEU A 322 -2.39 21.09 1.14
C LEU A 322 -1.43 22.04 1.87
N LEU A 323 -1.13 23.21 1.31
CA LEU A 323 -0.31 24.21 1.98
C LEU A 323 -0.93 24.69 3.30
N GLN A 324 -2.25 24.90 3.33
CA GLN A 324 -2.96 25.27 4.56
C GLN A 324 -2.86 24.16 5.61
N VAL A 325 -3.00 22.90 5.19
CA VAL A 325 -2.87 21.74 6.08
C VAL A 325 -1.43 21.62 6.61
N GLU A 326 -0.43 21.80 5.74
CA GLU A 326 1.00 21.75 6.08
C GLU A 326 1.38 22.83 7.09
N GLN A 327 0.94 24.09 6.88
CA GLN A 327 1.16 25.18 7.84
C GLN A 327 0.49 24.88 9.18
N GLY A 328 -0.74 24.36 9.17
CA GLY A 328 -1.44 23.95 10.38
C GLY A 328 -0.68 22.86 11.15
N ILE A 329 -0.14 21.86 10.45
CA ILE A 329 0.67 20.78 11.06
C ILE A 329 1.95 21.36 11.67
N LEU A 330 2.63 22.27 10.99
CA LEU A 330 3.86 22.90 11.48
C LEU A 330 3.61 23.70 12.77
N ILE A 331 2.58 24.56 12.78
CA ILE A 331 2.18 25.36 13.94
C ILE A 331 1.76 24.45 15.10
N ALA A 332 0.95 23.42 14.82
CA ALA A 332 0.51 22.50 15.86
C ALA A 332 1.69 21.71 16.45
N THR A 333 2.62 21.23 15.61
CA THR A 333 3.76 20.42 16.07
C THR A 333 4.70 21.25 16.92
N THR A 334 5.05 22.46 16.48
CA THR A 334 5.89 23.38 17.25
C THR A 334 5.23 23.78 18.58
N ALA A 335 3.92 24.03 18.60
CA ALA A 335 3.18 24.31 19.83
C ALA A 335 3.18 23.11 20.79
N ILE A 336 2.94 21.89 20.29
CA ILE A 336 2.91 20.68 21.11
C ILE A 336 4.30 20.37 21.68
N LEU A 337 5.38 20.56 20.91
CA LEU A 337 6.74 20.31 21.39
C LEU A 337 7.16 21.20 22.56
N LYS A 338 6.51 22.37 22.75
CA LYS A 338 6.75 23.25 23.91
C LYS A 338 6.13 22.74 25.22
N LEU A 339 5.32 21.67 25.17
CA LEU A 339 4.71 21.12 26.39
C LEU A 339 5.79 20.51 27.31
N PRO A 340 5.69 20.72 28.63
CA PRO A 340 6.72 20.31 29.58
C PRO A 340 6.77 18.79 29.79
N PHE A 341 7.80 18.34 30.51
CA PHE A 341 7.99 16.95 30.96
C PHE A 341 8.08 15.90 29.84
N GLY A 342 8.47 16.30 28.63
CA GLY A 342 8.54 15.40 27.47
C GLY A 342 7.18 14.93 26.95
N ILE A 343 6.06 15.47 27.46
CA ILE A 343 4.73 15.10 26.98
C ILE A 343 4.57 15.54 25.52
N GLY A 344 5.11 16.71 25.17
CA GLY A 344 5.09 17.22 23.80
C GLY A 344 5.74 16.25 22.81
N THR A 345 6.96 15.80 23.11
CA THR A 345 7.69 14.83 22.28
C THR A 345 6.98 13.48 22.21
N GLY A 346 6.36 13.03 23.31
CA GLY A 346 5.51 11.84 23.33
C GLY A 346 4.31 11.97 22.39
N ILE A 347 3.53 13.05 22.48
CA ILE A 347 2.36 13.27 21.63
C ILE A 347 2.75 13.30 20.16
N VAL A 348 3.80 14.06 19.82
CA VAL A 348 4.27 14.14 18.42
C VAL A 348 4.71 12.77 17.93
N ALA A 349 5.54 12.03 18.69
CA ALA A 349 5.99 10.69 18.29
C ALA A 349 4.83 9.70 18.13
N GLY A 350 3.83 9.78 18.99
CA GLY A 350 2.63 8.94 18.92
C GLY A 350 1.76 9.23 17.71
N ILE A 351 1.58 10.50 17.33
CA ILE A 351 0.72 10.90 16.20
C ILE A 351 1.47 10.85 14.86
N LEU A 352 2.80 10.90 14.85
CA LEU A 352 3.61 11.05 13.65
C LEU A 352 3.29 10.03 12.55
N GLN A 353 3.10 8.74 12.86
CA GLN A 353 2.72 7.76 11.82
C GLN A 353 1.32 7.98 11.24
N ALA A 354 0.41 8.65 11.97
CA ALA A 354 -0.86 9.08 11.39
C ALA A 354 -0.65 10.23 10.39
N ILE A 355 0.29 11.14 10.67
CA ILE A 355 0.71 12.19 9.72
C ILE A 355 1.41 11.55 8.50
N VAL A 356 2.23 10.51 8.71
CA VAL A 356 2.90 9.78 7.61
C VAL A 356 1.89 9.23 6.61
N ILE A 357 0.76 8.68 7.07
CA ILE A 357 -0.32 8.20 6.18
C ILE A 357 -0.84 9.31 5.26
N THR A 358 -0.88 10.56 5.73
CA THR A 358 -1.34 11.70 4.93
C THR A 358 -0.29 12.20 3.93
N GLY A 359 0.96 11.77 4.03
CA GLY A 359 2.08 12.30 3.23
C GLY A 359 2.55 13.70 3.66
N CYS A 360 1.82 14.39 4.54
CA CYS A 360 2.17 15.74 5.00
C CYS A 360 3.38 15.75 5.96
N HIS A 361 3.96 14.60 6.27
CA HIS A 361 5.10 14.47 7.17
C HIS A 361 6.40 15.06 6.60
N GLN A 362 6.49 15.28 5.28
CA GLN A 362 7.63 15.93 4.63
C GLN A 362 7.87 17.35 5.15
N ILE A 363 6.82 18.09 5.53
CA ILE A 363 6.97 19.43 6.12
C ILE A 363 7.73 19.40 7.46
N LEU A 364 7.64 18.27 8.18
CA LEU A 364 8.31 18.10 9.46
C LEU A 364 9.82 17.88 9.30
N GLN A 365 10.31 17.52 8.11
CA GLN A 365 11.74 17.52 7.81
C GLN A 365 12.29 18.96 7.77
N GLY A 366 11.51 19.91 7.25
CA GLY A 366 11.83 21.34 7.33
C GLY A 366 11.92 21.82 8.78
N LEU A 367 10.97 21.39 9.61
CA LEU A 367 11.03 21.66 11.05
C LEU A 367 12.27 21.03 11.71
N GLU A 368 12.60 19.78 11.40
CA GLU A 368 13.79 19.12 11.92
C GLU A 368 15.08 19.87 11.53
N MET A 369 15.19 20.35 10.28
CA MET A 369 16.30 21.19 9.84
C MET A 369 16.40 22.45 10.70
N GLN A 370 15.29 23.19 10.87
CA GLN A 370 15.26 24.38 11.72
C GLN A 370 15.68 24.08 13.15
N LEU A 371 15.25 22.95 13.72
CA LEU A 371 15.61 22.55 15.09
C LEU A 371 17.07 22.12 15.23
N VAL A 372 17.64 21.46 14.22
CA VAL A 372 19.08 21.16 14.16
C VAL A 372 19.90 22.45 14.11
N ILE A 373 19.44 23.43 13.33
CA ILE A 373 20.11 24.71 13.09
C ILE A 373 20.03 25.66 14.29
N GLN A 374 18.83 25.89 14.80
CA GLN A 374 18.57 26.83 15.89
C GLN A 374 19.02 26.28 17.25
N GLY A 375 19.34 24.98 17.30
CA GLY A 375 19.80 24.29 18.50
C GLY A 375 18.80 24.29 19.65
N ASN A 376 17.51 24.63 19.44
CA ASN A 376 16.65 25.11 20.52
C ASN A 376 15.15 24.70 20.54
N ILE A 377 14.78 23.66 21.28
CA ILE A 377 13.58 23.71 22.15
C ILE A 377 14.01 23.39 23.60
N PRO A 378 13.94 24.37 24.50
CA PRO A 378 14.79 24.52 25.70
C PRO A 378 14.48 23.54 26.84
N ASP A 379 15.43 23.37 27.76
CA ASP A 379 15.11 22.97 29.14
C ASP A 379 14.83 24.22 30.02
N ALA A 380 14.31 23.99 31.24
CA ALA A 380 14.12 25.02 32.27
C ALA A 380 15.44 25.35 33.03
N THR A 381 16.57 24.86 32.53
CA THR A 381 17.93 25.09 33.06
C THR A 381 18.89 25.73 32.04
N GLY A 382 18.44 26.01 30.80
CA GLY A 382 19.14 26.75 29.75
C GLY A 382 20.05 26.00 28.76
N HIS A 383 20.12 24.66 28.67
CA HIS A 383 21.14 23.95 27.86
C HIS A 383 20.62 22.94 26.82
N MET A 384 21.15 23.05 25.59
CA MET A 384 20.76 22.26 24.43
C MET A 384 21.91 21.92 23.48
N THR A 385 21.90 20.70 22.93
CA THR A 385 22.83 20.30 21.85
C THR A 385 22.21 19.24 20.94
N GLY A 386 21.52 19.66 19.87
CA GLY A 386 21.05 18.78 18.78
C GLY A 386 19.52 18.62 18.65
N SER A 387 19.08 17.89 17.63
CA SER A 387 17.66 17.65 17.33
C SER A 387 17.09 16.48 18.11
N ILE A 388 15.98 16.72 18.80
CA ILE A 388 15.13 15.71 19.45
C ILE A 388 14.24 14.98 18.42
N PHE A 389 14.05 15.57 17.24
CA PHE A 389 13.09 15.11 16.24
C PHE A 389 13.49 13.77 15.63
N ASN A 390 14.80 13.49 15.53
CA ASN A 390 15.29 12.17 15.14
C ASN A 390 14.86 11.06 16.13
N ALA A 391 14.85 11.35 17.43
CA ALA A 391 14.36 10.41 18.44
C ALA A 391 12.84 10.20 18.34
N ILE A 392 12.09 11.27 18.04
CA ILE A 392 10.65 11.22 17.75
C ILE A 392 10.36 10.33 16.54
N TRP A 393 11.06 10.53 15.41
CA TRP A 393 10.95 9.66 14.24
C TRP A 393 11.24 8.21 14.60
N THR A 394 12.38 7.98 15.26
CA THR A 394 12.85 6.65 15.63
C THR A 394 11.83 5.89 16.50
N ALA A 395 11.34 6.52 17.58
CA ALA A 395 10.33 5.94 18.46
C ALA A 395 9.05 5.59 17.69
N SER A 396 8.59 6.53 16.85
CA SER A 396 7.39 6.39 16.06
C SER A 396 7.49 5.24 15.04
N ILE A 397 8.63 5.13 14.36
CA ILE A 397 8.87 4.14 13.30
C ILE A 397 9.00 2.73 13.88
N ILE A 398 9.87 2.54 14.88
CA ILE A 398 10.16 1.22 15.42
C ILE A 398 8.95 0.63 16.17
N SER A 399 8.06 1.47 16.71
CA SER A 399 6.80 1.03 17.31
C SER A 399 5.88 0.33 16.30
N GLN A 400 5.84 0.78 15.03
CA GLN A 400 5.09 0.10 13.97
C GLN A 400 5.68 -1.29 13.69
N GLY A 401 7.01 -1.41 13.76
CA GLY A 401 7.71 -2.69 13.69
C GLY A 401 7.29 -3.63 14.82
N GLY A 402 7.24 -3.14 16.06
CA GLY A 402 6.81 -3.92 17.22
C GLY A 402 5.39 -4.48 17.07
N ALA A 403 4.45 -3.64 16.66
CA ALA A 403 3.08 -4.08 16.37
C ALA A 403 3.02 -5.06 15.19
N ALA A 404 3.79 -4.81 14.12
CA ALA A 404 3.83 -5.68 12.96
C ALA A 404 4.39 -7.08 13.30
N LEU A 405 5.42 -7.16 14.15
CA LEU A 405 5.95 -8.43 14.63
C LEU A 405 4.89 -9.19 15.44
N ALA A 406 4.21 -8.54 16.37
CA ALA A 406 3.15 -9.17 17.16
C ALA A 406 2.01 -9.70 16.28
N VAL A 407 1.64 -8.95 15.23
CA VAL A 407 0.69 -9.42 14.21
C VAL A 407 1.24 -10.62 13.45
N ALA A 408 2.52 -10.60 13.05
CA ALA A 408 3.16 -11.69 12.32
C ALA A 408 3.16 -13.00 13.11
N LEU A 409 3.49 -12.93 14.41
CA LEU A 409 3.50 -14.10 15.30
C LEU A 409 2.10 -14.67 15.53
N LYS A 410 1.07 -13.82 15.52
CA LYS A 410 -0.32 -14.24 15.63
C LYS A 410 -0.92 -14.73 14.31
N SER A 411 -0.36 -14.29 13.19
CA SER A 411 -0.84 -14.60 11.85
C SER A 411 -0.79 -16.09 11.55
N LYS A 412 -1.91 -16.63 11.10
CA LYS A 412 -1.99 -18.04 10.66
C LYS A 412 -1.62 -18.26 9.19
N SER A 413 -1.69 -17.22 8.37
CA SER A 413 -1.28 -17.26 6.96
C SER A 413 0.22 -17.04 6.82
N LYS A 414 0.91 -17.91 6.08
CA LYS A 414 2.35 -17.77 5.79
C LYS A 414 2.65 -16.46 5.05
N GLN A 415 1.79 -16.05 4.12
CA GLN A 415 1.95 -14.81 3.38
C GLN A 415 1.90 -13.58 4.32
N HIS A 416 0.87 -13.48 5.17
CA HIS A 416 0.75 -12.36 6.11
C HIS A 416 1.82 -12.37 7.18
N ARG A 417 2.27 -13.56 7.62
CA ARG A 417 3.39 -13.69 8.55
C ARG A 417 4.70 -13.22 7.94
N ASN A 418 5.00 -13.62 6.71
CA ASN A 418 6.21 -13.19 6.00
C ASN A 418 6.20 -11.68 5.73
N LEU A 419 5.05 -11.12 5.37
CA LEU A 419 4.88 -9.67 5.23
C LEU A 419 5.14 -8.94 6.55
N GLY A 420 4.60 -9.46 7.67
CA GLY A 420 4.86 -8.92 9.00
C GLY A 420 6.34 -8.94 9.37
N ILE A 421 7.04 -10.06 9.18
CA ILE A 421 8.47 -10.19 9.50
C ILE A 421 9.33 -9.26 8.63
N SER A 422 9.09 -9.23 7.32
CA SER A 422 9.81 -8.33 6.41
C SER A 422 9.59 -6.84 6.75
N SER A 423 8.38 -6.50 7.22
CA SER A 423 8.06 -5.15 7.67
C SER A 423 8.85 -4.74 8.92
N VAL A 424 9.16 -5.67 9.83
CA VAL A 424 10.01 -5.40 11.01
C VAL A 424 11.42 -5.00 10.58
N ILE A 425 12.00 -5.75 9.63
CA ILE A 425 13.33 -5.45 9.09
C ILE A 425 13.29 -4.08 8.43
N SER A 426 12.28 -3.79 7.61
CA SER A 426 12.09 -2.47 6.99
C SER A 426 12.07 -1.34 8.03
N THR A 427 11.28 -1.50 9.10
CA THR A 427 11.19 -0.49 10.17
C THR A 427 12.50 -0.30 10.92
N ALA A 428 13.30 -1.37 11.06
CA ALA A 428 14.62 -1.28 11.69
C ALA A 428 15.58 -0.39 10.90
N PHE A 429 15.38 -0.25 9.60
CA PHE A 429 16.12 0.66 8.71
C PHE A 429 15.44 2.02 8.51
N GLY A 430 14.42 2.36 9.31
CA GLY A 430 13.75 3.66 9.24
C GLY A 430 12.55 3.74 8.30
N ILE A 431 12.11 2.61 7.72
CA ILE A 431 11.09 2.58 6.66
C ILE A 431 9.82 1.88 7.17
N THR A 432 8.74 2.64 7.34
CA THR A 432 7.51 2.19 8.04
C THR A 432 6.38 1.77 7.13
N GLU A 433 6.40 2.18 5.86
CA GLU A 433 5.32 2.01 4.92
C GLU A 433 4.87 0.54 4.79
N PRO A 434 5.77 -0.45 4.75
CA PRO A 434 5.38 -1.86 4.72
C PRO A 434 4.65 -2.30 6.00
N ALA A 435 5.08 -1.82 7.17
CA ALA A 435 4.46 -2.13 8.45
C ALA A 435 3.08 -1.46 8.58
N ILE A 436 2.98 -0.19 8.22
CA ILE A 436 1.73 0.57 8.29
C ILE A 436 0.74 0.01 7.29
N PHE A 437 1.02 0.10 6.00
CA PHE A 437 0.04 -0.19 4.96
C PHE A 437 -0.15 -1.69 4.73
N GLY A 438 0.89 -2.50 4.95
CA GLY A 438 0.84 -3.95 4.74
C GLY A 438 0.26 -4.73 5.91
N VAL A 439 0.43 -4.26 7.15
CA VAL A 439 0.18 -5.08 8.34
C VAL A 439 -0.76 -4.39 9.33
N ASN A 440 -0.40 -3.20 9.81
CA ASN A 440 -1.03 -2.60 10.97
C ASN A 440 -2.32 -1.84 10.65
N LEU A 441 -2.29 -1.01 9.61
CA LEU A 441 -3.40 -0.14 9.21
C LEU A 441 -4.64 -0.93 8.75
N PRO A 442 -4.52 -2.02 7.95
CA PRO A 442 -5.68 -2.84 7.59
C PRO A 442 -6.39 -3.45 8.80
N LYS A 443 -5.66 -3.63 9.91
CA LYS A 443 -6.14 -4.23 11.17
C LYS A 443 -6.56 -3.18 12.21
N ILE A 444 -6.24 -1.90 11.99
CA ILE A 444 -6.48 -0.71 12.84
C ILE A 444 -5.94 -0.79 14.27
N LYS A 445 -6.33 -1.80 15.06
CA LYS A 445 -5.88 -1.96 16.45
C LYS A 445 -4.35 -2.02 16.56
N PRO A 446 -3.64 -2.85 15.75
CA PRO A 446 -2.18 -2.85 15.81
C PRO A 446 -1.58 -1.48 15.48
N PHE A 447 -2.17 -0.75 14.54
CA PHE A 447 -1.74 0.62 14.22
C PHE A 447 -1.90 1.56 15.43
N ILE A 448 -3.06 1.54 16.10
CA ILE A 448 -3.29 2.36 17.31
C ILE A 448 -2.32 1.98 18.43
N TYR A 449 -2.09 0.68 18.65
CA TYR A 449 -1.13 0.23 19.68
C TYR A 449 0.31 0.63 19.35
N ALA A 450 0.67 0.69 18.07
CA ALA A 450 1.94 1.27 17.65
C ALA A 450 2.00 2.77 17.98
N LEU A 451 0.94 3.56 17.75
CA LEU A 451 0.91 4.98 18.17
C LEU A 451 1.17 5.13 19.68
N VAL A 452 0.62 4.24 20.50
CA VAL A 452 0.87 4.23 21.95
C VAL A 452 2.33 3.87 22.26
N GLY A 453 2.92 2.93 21.53
CA GLY A 453 4.35 2.62 21.65
C GLY A 453 5.24 3.81 21.26
N GLY A 454 4.93 4.48 20.16
CA GLY A 454 5.61 5.70 19.73
C GLY A 454 5.50 6.82 20.77
N PHE A 455 4.32 6.98 21.38
CA PHE A 455 4.13 7.90 22.50
C PHE A 455 5.02 7.58 23.70
N ALA A 456 5.08 6.31 24.12
CA ALA A 456 5.89 5.90 25.26
C ALA A 456 7.39 6.17 25.02
N GLY A 457 7.89 5.85 23.82
CA GLY A 457 9.27 6.14 23.44
C GLY A 457 9.58 7.62 23.29
N GLY A 458 8.68 8.39 22.67
CA GLY A 458 8.83 9.83 22.52
C GLY A 458 8.79 10.56 23.86
N LEU A 459 7.95 10.10 24.79
CA LEU A 459 7.89 10.62 26.15
C LEU A 459 9.21 10.39 26.87
N PHE A 460 9.74 9.17 26.80
CA PHE A 460 11.07 8.85 27.35
C PHE A 460 12.16 9.71 26.71
N ALA A 461 12.16 9.85 25.38
CA ALA A 461 13.11 10.69 24.67
C ALA A 461 13.08 12.15 25.14
N GLY A 462 11.88 12.69 25.39
CA GLY A 462 11.71 14.06 25.88
C GLY A 462 12.12 14.24 27.33
N ILE A 463 11.80 13.29 28.21
CA ILE A 463 12.19 13.34 29.63
C ILE A 463 13.71 13.37 29.79
N PHE A 464 14.43 12.59 28.98
CA PHE A 464 15.89 12.48 29.05
C PHE A 464 16.63 13.33 28.02
N SER A 465 15.92 14.18 27.27
CA SER A 465 16.47 15.09 26.24
C SER A 465 17.40 14.40 25.24
N VAL A 466 16.94 13.28 24.67
CA VAL A 466 17.73 12.42 23.77
C VAL A 466 17.92 13.10 22.41
N THR A 467 19.04 13.79 22.22
CA THR A 467 19.32 14.66 21.07
C THR A 467 20.54 14.20 20.27
N CYS A 468 20.57 14.50 18.97
CA CYS A 468 21.71 14.25 18.07
C CYS A 468 22.14 15.49 17.28
N LYS A 469 23.42 15.56 16.90
CA LYS A 469 24.05 16.76 16.29
C LYS A 469 23.72 17.02 14.82
N GLY A 470 22.81 16.25 14.21
CA GLY A 470 22.47 16.42 12.80
C GLY A 470 21.25 15.62 12.40
N MET A 471 20.94 15.66 11.10
CA MET A 471 19.87 14.86 10.49
C MET A 471 20.41 13.59 9.86
N GLY A 472 19.56 12.58 9.74
CA GLY A 472 19.92 11.36 9.04
C GLY A 472 18.86 10.28 9.15
N VAL A 473 19.21 9.10 8.64
CA VAL A 473 18.34 7.91 8.70
C VAL A 473 18.06 7.55 10.17
N THR A 474 16.91 6.96 10.45
CA THR A 474 16.40 6.73 11.81
C THR A 474 16.62 5.28 12.27
N VAL A 475 16.29 4.98 13.53
CA VAL A 475 16.31 3.60 14.09
C VAL A 475 17.72 3.01 14.13
N LEU A 476 18.05 1.92 13.42
CA LEU A 476 19.37 1.28 13.52
C LEU A 476 20.47 2.11 12.86
N PRO A 477 20.34 2.56 11.59
CA PRO A 477 21.29 3.52 11.03
C PRO A 477 21.36 4.83 11.82
N GLY A 478 20.25 5.24 12.44
CA GLY A 478 20.17 6.47 13.23
C GLY A 478 21.00 6.46 14.50
N LEU A 479 21.34 5.28 15.06
CA LEU A 479 22.25 5.18 16.21
C LEU A 479 23.59 5.88 15.95
N LEU A 480 24.01 5.92 14.69
CA LEU A 480 25.28 6.52 14.28
C LEU A 480 25.33 8.03 14.53
N LEU A 481 24.19 8.73 14.50
CA LEU A 481 24.08 10.16 14.82
C LEU A 481 24.35 10.48 16.30
N TYR A 482 24.30 9.46 17.17
CA TYR A 482 24.50 9.60 18.61
C TYR A 482 25.90 9.15 19.06
N THR A 483 26.74 8.65 18.16
CA THR A 483 28.08 8.10 18.49
C THR A 483 29.01 9.11 19.15
N GLY A 484 28.82 10.41 18.89
CA GLY A 484 29.56 11.48 19.55
C GLY A 484 29.19 11.71 21.02
N ASN A 485 28.16 11.04 21.55
CA ASN A 485 27.74 11.13 22.95
C ASN A 485 27.23 9.76 23.44
N ILE A 486 28.06 9.04 24.21
CA ILE A 486 27.75 7.69 24.69
C ILE A 486 26.45 7.63 25.51
N LYS A 487 26.13 8.69 26.28
CA LYS A 487 24.89 8.78 27.06
C LYS A 487 23.69 8.79 26.12
N ASN A 488 23.68 9.68 25.13
CA ASN A 488 22.55 9.78 24.21
C ASN A 488 22.45 8.53 23.31
N LEU A 489 23.57 7.89 22.97
CA LEU A 489 23.59 6.61 22.25
C LEU A 489 22.88 5.50 23.03
N LEU A 490 23.17 5.35 24.33
CA LEU A 490 22.48 4.36 25.16
C LEU A 490 21.00 4.71 25.32
N LEU A 491 20.66 5.98 25.50
CA LEU A 491 19.28 6.42 25.66
C LEU A 491 18.45 6.17 24.40
N ILE A 492 18.98 6.40 23.19
CA ILE A 492 18.23 6.12 21.95
C ILE A 492 18.00 4.61 21.74
N ILE A 493 18.91 3.75 22.21
CA ILE A 493 18.69 2.29 22.22
C ILE A 493 17.52 1.94 23.14
N VAL A 494 17.45 2.55 24.33
CA VAL A 494 16.32 2.37 25.24
C VAL A 494 15.01 2.87 24.63
N VAL A 495 15.01 4.03 23.95
CA VAL A 495 13.85 4.54 23.22
C VAL A 495 13.35 3.51 22.20
N ASN A 496 14.25 2.89 21.44
CA ASN A 496 13.91 1.87 20.46
C ASN A 496 13.26 0.64 21.12
N LEU A 497 13.89 0.09 22.15
CA LEU A 497 13.42 -1.09 22.86
C LEU A 497 12.08 -0.83 23.55
N LEU A 498 11.91 0.33 24.18
CA LEU A 498 10.68 0.74 24.85
C LEU A 498 9.53 0.88 23.85
N SER A 499 9.74 1.64 22.76
CA SER A 499 8.70 1.89 21.74
C SER A 499 8.25 0.59 21.08
N PHE A 500 9.21 -0.25 20.71
CA PHE A 500 8.97 -1.56 20.12
C PHE A 500 8.25 -2.48 21.10
N GLY A 501 8.75 -2.58 22.34
CA GLY A 501 8.25 -3.46 23.38
C GLY A 501 6.82 -3.13 23.79
N VAL A 502 6.49 -1.84 23.98
CA VAL A 502 5.14 -1.39 24.31
C VAL A 502 4.17 -1.71 23.18
N ALA A 503 4.51 -1.36 21.93
CA ALA A 503 3.66 -1.65 20.78
C ALA A 503 3.47 -3.16 20.56
N PHE A 504 4.55 -3.93 20.72
CA PHE A 504 4.53 -5.40 20.65
C PHE A 504 3.64 -5.99 21.73
N ALA A 505 3.82 -5.62 23.01
CA ALA A 505 3.06 -6.16 24.12
C ALA A 505 1.56 -5.82 23.98
N LEU A 506 1.22 -4.57 23.68
CA LEU A 506 -0.17 -4.16 23.49
C LEU A 506 -0.84 -4.96 22.35
N THR A 507 -0.13 -5.15 21.24
CA THR A 507 -0.64 -5.95 20.12
C THR A 507 -0.67 -7.45 20.46
N PHE A 508 0.34 -7.96 21.13
CA PHE A 508 0.44 -9.38 21.47
C PHE A 508 -0.54 -9.81 22.57
N PHE A 509 -1.02 -8.91 23.43
CA PHE A 509 -2.04 -9.26 24.42
C PHE A 509 -3.45 -8.82 24.00
N PHE A 510 -3.63 -7.63 23.42
CA PHE A 510 -4.96 -7.05 23.20
C PHE A 510 -5.46 -7.10 21.75
N TYR A 511 -4.61 -7.41 20.77
CA TYR A 511 -5.08 -7.66 19.39
C TYR A 511 -5.46 -9.14 19.22
N TRP A 512 -6.64 -9.41 18.68
CA TRP A 512 -7.11 -10.75 18.40
C TRP A 512 -7.52 -10.82 16.93
N GLU A 513 -6.95 -11.77 16.19
CA GLU A 513 -7.07 -11.83 14.72
C GLU A 513 -8.42 -12.37 14.25
N ALA A 514 -9.07 -13.22 15.06
CA ALA A 514 -10.47 -13.56 14.84
C ALA A 514 -11.38 -12.55 15.56
N GLY A 515 -12.69 -12.57 15.31
CA GLY A 515 -13.63 -11.92 16.25
C GLY A 515 -13.55 -12.55 17.65
N LYS A 516 -14.26 -11.97 18.62
CA LYS A 516 -14.39 -12.52 19.99
C LYS A 516 -14.80 -14.00 19.89
N LYS A 517 -14.10 -14.92 20.55
CA LYS A 517 -14.47 -16.36 20.55
C LYS A 517 -15.82 -16.51 21.24
N VAL A 518 -16.88 -16.71 20.46
CA VAL A 518 -18.22 -17.04 20.96
C VAL A 518 -18.36 -18.56 20.91
N THR A 519 -18.36 -19.21 22.08
CA THR A 519 -18.60 -20.66 22.19
C THR A 519 -20.09 -20.96 22.26
N GLN A 520 -20.49 -22.19 21.92
CA GLN A 520 -21.87 -22.65 22.07
C GLN A 520 -22.36 -22.48 23.52
N LYS A 521 -21.51 -22.81 24.50
CA LYS A 521 -21.77 -22.59 25.94
C LYS A 521 -22.08 -21.12 26.29
N ASN A 522 -21.45 -20.16 25.61
CA ASN A 522 -21.72 -18.73 25.82
C ASN A 522 -23.07 -18.31 25.23
N ILE A 523 -23.48 -18.92 24.11
CA ILE A 523 -24.81 -18.72 23.52
C ILE A 523 -25.87 -19.36 24.41
N ASP A 524 -25.67 -20.60 24.85
CA ASP A 524 -26.63 -21.34 25.67
C ASP A 524 -26.85 -20.65 27.02
N SER A 525 -25.78 -20.22 27.68
CA SER A 525 -25.89 -19.45 28.94
C SER A 525 -26.59 -18.09 28.75
N PHE A 526 -26.43 -17.45 27.58
CA PHE A 526 -27.16 -16.22 27.28
C PHE A 526 -28.63 -16.48 26.97
N LYS A 527 -28.94 -17.54 26.20
CA LYS A 527 -30.32 -17.99 25.93
C LYS A 527 -31.08 -18.32 27.20
N ILE A 528 -30.45 -19.01 28.15
CA ILE A 528 -31.04 -19.31 29.46
C ILE A 528 -31.35 -18.01 30.22
N LYS A 529 -30.43 -17.05 30.26
CA LYS A 529 -30.68 -15.73 30.87
C LYS A 529 -31.78 -14.96 30.15
N PHE A 530 -31.84 -15.06 28.83
CA PHE A 530 -32.84 -14.39 28.01
C PHE A 530 -34.24 -14.96 28.25
N GLU A 531 -34.40 -16.28 28.23
CA GLU A 531 -35.68 -16.94 28.52
C GLU A 531 -36.11 -16.73 29.98
N ASN A 532 -35.19 -16.76 30.94
CA ASN A 532 -35.52 -16.42 32.33
C ASN A 532 -36.02 -14.97 32.47
N PHE A 533 -35.40 -14.01 31.77
CA PHE A 533 -35.83 -12.61 31.79
C PHE A 533 -37.18 -12.42 31.07
N LYS A 534 -37.42 -13.15 29.98
CA LYS A 534 -38.70 -13.16 29.26
C LYS A 534 -39.82 -13.73 30.13
N ASN A 535 -39.56 -14.83 30.84
CA ASN A 535 -40.51 -15.43 31.78
C ASN A 535 -40.80 -14.51 32.96
N GLN A 536 -39.78 -13.83 33.51
CA GLN A 536 -40.00 -12.81 34.54
C GLN A 536 -40.89 -11.67 34.04
N LEU A 537 -40.68 -11.22 32.80
CA LEU A 537 -41.51 -10.19 32.19
C LEU A 537 -42.95 -10.65 31.95
N SER A 538 -43.17 -11.91 31.53
CA SER A 538 -44.54 -12.43 31.36
C SER A 538 -45.26 -12.55 32.69
N THR A 539 -44.62 -13.07 33.74
CA THR A 539 -45.21 -13.16 35.08
C THR A 539 -45.55 -11.78 35.64
N PHE A 540 -44.68 -10.79 35.41
CA PHE A 540 -44.92 -9.40 35.81
C PHE A 540 -46.10 -8.76 35.06
N LYS A 541 -46.32 -9.11 33.79
CA LYS A 541 -47.50 -8.67 33.02
C LYS A 541 -48.80 -9.28 33.56
N THR A 542 -48.78 -10.55 33.99
CA THR A 542 -49.97 -11.24 34.48
C THR A 542 -50.39 -10.77 35.89
N GLN A 543 -49.45 -10.25 36.69
CA GLN A 543 -49.68 -9.92 38.09
C GLN A 543 -50.10 -8.46 38.38
N THR A 544 -50.12 -7.52 37.42
CA THR A 544 -50.26 -6.10 37.81
C THR A 544 -50.90 -5.19 36.75
N SER A 545 -52.00 -4.51 37.12
CA SER A 545 -52.77 -3.56 36.30
C SER A 545 -52.90 -2.19 36.99
N ILE A 546 -51.84 -1.37 37.07
CA ILE A 546 -51.93 0.07 37.44
C ILE A 546 -50.82 0.90 36.72
N ALA A 547 -51.17 2.10 36.24
CA ALA A 547 -50.40 2.99 35.34
C ALA A 547 -48.93 3.30 35.72
N ASN A 548 -48.55 3.36 37.01
CA ASN A 548 -47.14 3.58 37.41
C ASN A 548 -46.21 2.39 37.04
N HIS A 549 -46.77 1.23 36.67
CA HIS A 549 -46.01 0.04 36.28
C HIS A 549 -45.89 -0.14 34.76
N GLU A 550 -46.70 0.53 33.93
CA GLU A 550 -46.55 0.50 32.47
C GLU A 550 -45.20 1.07 32.02
N LEU A 551 -44.70 2.12 32.69
CA LEU A 551 -43.40 2.72 32.38
C LEU A 551 -42.23 1.80 32.76
N LYS A 552 -42.39 0.98 33.81
CA LYS A 552 -41.44 -0.11 34.16
C LYS A 552 -41.51 -1.25 33.15
N ILE A 553 -42.71 -1.67 32.72
CA ILE A 553 -42.90 -2.68 31.67
C ILE A 553 -42.23 -2.22 30.38
N LYS A 554 -42.43 -0.97 29.95
CA LYS A 554 -41.79 -0.39 28.75
C LYS A 554 -40.27 -0.36 28.86
N LYS A 555 -39.70 -0.04 30.04
CA LYS A 555 -38.25 -0.12 30.29
C LYS A 555 -37.73 -1.56 30.22
N MET A 556 -38.48 -2.54 30.71
CA MET A 556 -38.12 -3.95 30.64
C MET A 556 -38.26 -4.50 29.22
N GLU A 557 -39.28 -4.12 28.47
CA GLU A 557 -39.44 -4.45 27.04
C GLU A 557 -38.29 -3.88 26.21
N THR A 558 -37.90 -2.63 26.47
CA THR A 558 -36.72 -2.02 25.82
C THR A 558 -35.43 -2.79 26.15
N SER A 559 -35.31 -3.27 27.39
CA SER A 559 -34.16 -4.09 27.83
C SER A 559 -34.19 -5.49 27.20
N LEU A 560 -35.37 -6.10 27.06
CA LEU A 560 -35.57 -7.37 26.35
C LEU A 560 -35.18 -7.24 24.87
N GLU A 561 -35.58 -6.15 24.22
CA GLU A 561 -35.23 -5.89 22.82
C GLU A 561 -33.71 -5.67 22.65
N LYS A 562 -33.07 -4.98 23.60
CA LYS A 562 -31.60 -4.87 23.65
C LYS A 562 -30.92 -6.23 23.83
N LEU A 563 -31.50 -7.12 24.63
CA LEU A 563 -30.99 -8.48 24.83
C LEU A 563 -31.18 -9.35 23.59
N LYS A 564 -32.33 -9.28 22.90
CA LYS A 564 -32.55 -9.95 21.60
C LYS A 564 -31.51 -9.53 20.57
N LYS A 565 -31.28 -8.22 20.41
CA LYS A 565 -30.24 -7.67 19.51
C LYS A 565 -28.84 -8.16 19.89
N LYS A 566 -28.57 -8.36 21.19
CA LYS A 566 -27.30 -8.88 21.69
C LYS A 566 -27.14 -10.38 21.43
N GLU A 567 -28.21 -11.17 21.49
CA GLU A 567 -28.23 -12.59 21.13
C GLU A 567 -27.91 -12.79 19.65
N GLU A 568 -28.63 -12.06 18.79
CA GLU A 568 -28.44 -12.11 17.33
C GLU A 568 -27.01 -11.74 16.94
N LYS A 569 -26.44 -10.71 17.59
CA LYS A 569 -25.04 -10.34 17.43
C LYS A 569 -24.08 -11.45 17.85
N LEU A 570 -24.35 -12.14 18.96
CA LEU A 570 -23.52 -13.25 19.45
C LEU A 570 -23.51 -14.42 18.45
N ASN A 571 -24.68 -14.76 17.91
CA ASN A 571 -24.82 -15.83 16.91
C ASN A 571 -24.05 -15.50 15.63
N ASN A 572 -24.18 -14.27 15.12
CA ASN A 572 -23.44 -13.79 13.96
C ASN A 572 -21.91 -13.78 14.18
N ASP A 573 -21.45 -13.43 15.39
CA ASP A 573 -20.03 -13.45 15.74
C ASP A 573 -19.48 -14.90 15.83
N LYS A 574 -20.29 -15.86 16.28
CA LYS A 574 -19.92 -17.29 16.28
C LYS A 574 -19.76 -17.84 14.87
N GLU A 575 -20.72 -17.59 13.99
CA GLU A 575 -20.67 -18.09 12.61
C GLU A 575 -19.43 -17.56 11.87
N LYS A 576 -19.08 -16.29 12.07
CA LYS A 576 -17.83 -15.71 11.55
C LYS A 576 -16.59 -16.40 12.10
N TYR A 577 -16.58 -16.73 13.39
CA TYR A 577 -15.47 -17.42 14.02
C TYR A 577 -15.31 -18.84 13.47
N ASP A 578 -16.40 -19.58 13.28
CA ASP A 578 -16.38 -20.94 12.76
C ASP A 578 -15.94 -20.97 11.28
N ASN A 579 -16.42 -20.02 10.47
CA ASN A 579 -15.96 -19.84 9.09
C ASN A 579 -14.45 -19.50 9.01
N TYR A 580 -13.97 -18.63 9.89
CA TYR A 580 -12.54 -18.32 9.99
C TYR A 580 -11.71 -19.56 10.34
N ILE A 581 -12.17 -20.41 11.27
CA ILE A 581 -11.47 -21.66 11.62
C ILE A 581 -11.43 -22.62 10.43
N LYS A 582 -12.50 -22.70 9.65
CA LYS A 582 -12.56 -23.53 8.43
C LYS A 582 -11.55 -23.05 7.39
N GLU A 583 -11.54 -21.75 7.07
CA GLU A 583 -10.60 -21.15 6.11
C GLU A 583 -9.14 -21.36 6.53
N VAL A 584 -8.85 -21.18 7.81
CA VAL A 584 -7.51 -21.43 8.38
C VAL A 584 -7.08 -22.89 8.21
N ARG A 585 -7.98 -23.85 8.41
CA ARG A 585 -7.67 -25.27 8.22
C ARG A 585 -7.37 -25.57 6.75
N GLU A 586 -8.15 -25.01 5.84
CA GLU A 586 -7.95 -25.17 4.39
C GLU A 586 -6.61 -24.55 3.93
N LEU A 587 -6.27 -23.35 4.40
CA LEU A 587 -4.99 -22.70 4.12
C LEU A 587 -3.81 -23.54 4.62
N ARG A 588 -3.88 -24.04 5.86
CA ARG A 588 -2.83 -24.91 6.42
C ARG A 588 -2.71 -26.24 5.70
N ALA A 589 -3.81 -26.80 5.19
CA ALA A 589 -3.79 -28.02 4.40
C ALA A 589 -3.11 -27.78 3.05
N LYS A 590 -3.44 -26.68 2.37
CA LYS A 590 -2.77 -26.28 1.12
C LYS A 590 -1.27 -26.03 1.30
N GLU A 591 -0.89 -25.29 2.35
CA GLU A 591 0.53 -25.04 2.65
C GLU A 591 1.30 -26.33 2.94
N LYS A 592 0.69 -27.31 3.64
CA LYS A 592 1.30 -28.62 3.86
C LYS A 592 1.44 -29.42 2.56
N ALA A 593 0.45 -29.35 1.67
CA ALA A 593 0.50 -30.02 0.37
C ALA A 593 1.59 -29.42 -0.52
N GLU A 594 1.68 -28.08 -0.59
CA GLU A 594 2.74 -27.37 -1.33
C GLU A 594 4.13 -27.70 -0.79
N ALA A 595 4.31 -27.69 0.54
CA ALA A 595 5.58 -28.05 1.17
C ALA A 595 5.97 -29.52 0.91
N LYS A 596 5.00 -30.42 0.81
CA LYS A 596 5.23 -31.82 0.45
C LYS A 596 5.67 -31.96 -1.01
N LYS A 597 4.97 -31.27 -1.93
CA LYS A 597 5.33 -31.23 -3.36
C LYS A 597 6.74 -30.67 -3.58
N GLU A 598 7.07 -29.54 -2.94
CA GLU A 598 8.42 -28.95 -3.03
C GLU A 598 9.51 -29.91 -2.52
N LYS A 599 9.21 -30.71 -1.49
CA LYS A 599 10.13 -31.72 -0.96
C LYS A 599 10.29 -32.91 -1.91
N GLU A 600 9.21 -33.35 -2.55
CA GLU A 600 9.21 -34.40 -3.58
C GLU A 600 9.98 -33.95 -4.83
N ASP A 601 9.76 -32.71 -5.29
CA ASP A 601 10.47 -32.12 -6.43
C ASP A 601 11.97 -32.00 -6.16
N LYS A 602 12.37 -31.56 -4.95
CA LYS A 602 13.78 -31.52 -4.53
C LYS A 602 14.40 -32.93 -4.48
N LEU A 603 13.65 -33.93 -4.03
CA LEU A 603 14.11 -35.32 -3.98
C LEU A 603 14.27 -35.90 -5.39
N ALA A 604 13.29 -35.67 -6.27
CA ALA A 604 13.32 -36.07 -7.68
C ALA A 604 14.47 -35.39 -8.43
N HIS A 605 14.68 -34.10 -8.20
CA HIS A 605 15.81 -33.36 -8.77
C HIS A 605 17.16 -33.91 -8.27
N LYS A 606 17.28 -34.21 -6.97
CA LYS A 606 18.49 -34.83 -6.41
C LYS A 606 18.77 -36.20 -7.03
N LYS A 607 17.72 -37.02 -7.23
CA LYS A 607 17.81 -38.33 -7.88
C LYS A 607 18.23 -38.22 -9.35
N ARG A 608 17.62 -37.30 -10.09
CA ARG A 608 18.00 -36.99 -11.49
C ARG A 608 19.45 -36.50 -11.61
N ILE A 609 19.92 -35.68 -10.67
CA ILE A 609 21.34 -35.27 -10.63
C ILE A 609 22.26 -36.45 -10.33
N SER A 610 21.89 -37.37 -9.43
CA SER A 610 22.72 -38.56 -9.18
C SER A 610 22.80 -39.49 -10.40
N GLU A 611 21.69 -39.69 -11.11
CA GLU A 611 21.64 -40.50 -12.35
C GLU A 611 22.41 -39.83 -13.50
N LEU A 612 22.38 -38.50 -13.60
CA LEU A 612 23.17 -37.79 -14.60
C LEU A 612 24.68 -37.86 -14.32
N LYS A 613 25.09 -37.96 -13.06
CA LYS A 613 26.51 -38.05 -12.67
C LYS A 613 27.15 -39.41 -12.94
N THR A 614 26.35 -40.47 -13.13
CA THR A 614 26.86 -41.80 -13.49
C THR A 614 27.24 -41.91 -14.97
N ASP A 615 26.80 -40.98 -15.82
CA ASP A 615 27.14 -40.91 -17.25
C ASP A 615 27.96 -39.62 -17.53
N PRO A 616 29.29 -39.73 -17.74
CA PRO A 616 30.18 -38.58 -17.90
C PRO A 616 29.85 -37.68 -19.10
N LEU A 617 29.31 -38.24 -20.18
CA LEU A 617 28.95 -37.51 -21.41
C LEU A 617 27.70 -36.67 -21.18
N LYS A 618 26.64 -37.28 -20.63
CA LYS A 618 25.38 -36.57 -20.30
C LYS A 618 25.58 -35.50 -19.24
N TRP A 619 26.48 -35.71 -18.28
CA TRP A 619 26.81 -34.71 -17.27
C TRP A 619 27.50 -33.47 -17.87
N LYS A 620 28.39 -33.68 -18.84
CA LYS A 620 29.09 -32.60 -19.55
C LYS A 620 28.11 -31.77 -20.37
N GLU A 621 27.20 -32.43 -21.10
CA GLU A 621 26.15 -31.79 -21.88
C GLU A 621 25.16 -30.99 -21.01
N TYR A 622 24.75 -31.56 -19.87
CA TYR A 622 23.89 -30.86 -18.90
C TYR A 622 24.55 -29.59 -18.33
N LYS A 623 25.86 -29.64 -18.02
CA LYS A 623 26.62 -28.45 -17.57
C LYS A 623 26.75 -27.38 -18.65
N GLU A 624 26.91 -27.77 -19.92
CA GLU A 624 26.95 -26.82 -21.03
C GLU A 624 25.59 -26.16 -21.26
N ASN A 625 24.50 -26.91 -21.19
CA ASN A 625 23.15 -26.37 -21.30
C ASN A 625 22.83 -25.40 -20.16
N LEU A 626 23.22 -25.72 -18.92
CA LEU A 626 23.12 -24.77 -17.79
C LEU A 626 23.95 -23.51 -17.98
N LYS A 627 25.14 -23.60 -18.60
CA LYS A 627 25.95 -22.43 -18.95
C LYS A 627 25.29 -21.58 -20.05
N LYS A 628 24.65 -22.21 -21.04
CA LYS A 628 23.90 -21.52 -22.11
C LYS A 628 22.65 -20.82 -21.56
N GLU A 629 21.90 -21.47 -20.67
CA GLU A 629 20.72 -20.85 -20.02
C GLU A 629 21.12 -19.69 -19.11
N ARG A 630 22.20 -19.81 -18.34
CA ARG A 630 22.71 -18.69 -17.51
C ARG A 630 23.22 -17.50 -18.33
N LYS A 631 23.62 -17.71 -19.59
CA LYS A 631 23.96 -16.64 -20.53
C LYS A 631 22.74 -16.04 -21.25
N LYS A 632 21.61 -16.76 -21.31
CA LYS A 632 20.32 -16.26 -21.85
C LYS A 632 19.51 -15.48 -20.81
N ASN A 633 19.74 -15.75 -19.53
CA ASN A 633 19.07 -15.11 -18.38
C ASN A 633 19.91 -14.03 -17.69
N LYS A 634 21.11 -13.73 -18.20
CA LYS A 634 21.88 -12.51 -17.94
C LYS A 634 21.72 -11.60 -19.14
#